data_AF-A0A9D2G9Y4-F1
#
_entry.id   AF-A0A9D2G9Y4-F1
#
_cell.length_a   1.000
_cell.length_b   1.000
_cell.length_c   1.000
_cell.angle_alpha   90.00
_cell.angle_beta   90.00
_cell.angle_gamma   90.00
#
_symmetry.space_group_name_H-M   'P 1'
#
loop_
_entity.id
_entity.type
_entity.pdbx_description
1 polymer ?
#
loop_
_entity_poly.entity_id
_entity_poly.type
_entity_poly.pdbx_seq_one_letter_code
_entity_poly.pdbx_strand_id
1 'polypeptide(L)'
;MSRYDVIIIGAGPGGIFAAYELMKKAPELKVAVFEAGNPLEKRKCPIDGKKVKSCINCKTCAIMSGFGGAGAFSDGKYNITNDFG
;
A
#
# COMPACT_ATOMS: atom_id res chain seq x y z
N MET A 1 14.24 -6.50 21.80
CA MET A 1 13.46 -6.50 20.53
C MET A 1 12.09 -7.07 20.82
N SER A 2 11.02 -6.37 20.44
CA SER A 2 9.69 -6.99 20.40
C SER A 2 9.72 -8.12 19.37
N ARG A 3 9.28 -9.31 19.76
CA ARG A 3 9.13 -10.45 18.87
C ARG A 3 7.76 -10.33 18.21
N TYR A 4 7.74 -10.25 16.88
CA TYR A 4 6.53 -10.37 16.08
C TYR A 4 6.42 -11.81 15.58
N ASP A 5 5.20 -12.34 15.55
CA ASP A 5 4.92 -13.67 15.03
C ASP A 5 4.78 -13.64 13.50
N VAL A 6 4.26 -12.52 12.98
CA VAL A 6 4.09 -12.28 11.53
C VAL A 6 4.56 -10.88 11.18
N ILE A 7 5.34 -10.78 10.11
CA ILE A 7 5.74 -9.50 9.51
C ILE A 7 5.19 -9.45 8.08
N ILE A 8 4.47 -8.39 7.76
CA ILE A 8 3.92 -8.10 6.44
C ILE A 8 4.69 -6.91 5.86
N ILE A 9 5.26 -7.09 4.67
CA ILE A 9 5.96 -6.03 3.94
C ILE A 9 5.05 -5.53 2.81
N GLY A 10 4.69 -4.26 2.88
CA GLY A 10 3.77 -3.58 1.97
C GLY A 10 2.39 -3.39 2.60
N ALA A 11 1.95 -2.13 2.69
CA ALA A 11 0.62 -1.76 3.15
C ALA A 11 -0.34 -1.49 1.97
N GLY A 12 -0.25 -2.29 0.92
CA GLY A 12 -1.26 -2.34 -0.14
C GLY A 12 -2.51 -3.14 0.28
N PRO A 13 -3.52 -3.30 -0.60
CA PRO A 13 -4.75 -4.02 -0.27
C PRO A 13 -4.47 -5.44 0.27
N GLY A 14 -3.59 -6.20 -0.37
CA GLY A 14 -3.21 -7.54 0.09
C GLY A 14 -2.62 -7.55 1.50
N GLY A 15 -1.70 -6.61 1.81
CA GLY A 15 -1.08 -6.53 3.13
C GLY A 15 -2.04 -6.05 4.22
N ILE A 16 -2.88 -5.05 3.91
CA ILE A 16 -3.91 -4.53 4.83
C ILE A 16 -4.93 -5.62 5.15
N PHE A 17 -5.46 -6.32 4.14
CA PHE A 17 -6.45 -7.36 4.36
C PHE A 17 -5.87 -8.61 5.02
N ALA A 18 -4.62 -8.98 4.72
CA ALA A 18 -3.93 -10.05 5.44
C ALA A 18 -3.80 -9.72 6.94
N ALA A 19 -3.35 -8.52 7.28
CA ALA A 19 -3.26 -8.06 8.66
C ALA A 19 -4.63 -8.06 9.35
N TYR A 20 -5.65 -7.52 8.68
CA TYR A 20 -7.03 -7.48 9.19
C TYR A 20 -7.60 -8.87 9.47
N GLU A 21 -7.42 -9.82 8.56
CA GLU A 21 -7.91 -11.19 8.74
C GLU A 21 -7.14 -11.93 9.83
N LEU A 22 -5.82 -11.73 9.96
CA LEU A 22 -5.03 -12.27 11.07
C LEU A 22 -5.53 -11.74 12.42
N MET A 23 -5.76 -10.42 12.53
CA MET A 23 -6.29 -9.83 13.75
C MET A 23 -7.65 -10.39 14.18
N LYS A 24 -8.46 -10.86 13.22
CA LYS A 24 -9.78 -11.45 13.50
C LYS A 24 -9.71 -12.94 13.82
N LYS A 25 -8.89 -13.69 13.09
CA LYS A 25 -8.84 -15.16 13.17
C LYS A 25 -7.82 -15.67 14.18
N ALA A 26 -6.80 -14.88 14.49
CA ALA A 26 -5.69 -15.22 15.39
C ALA A 26 -5.25 -13.96 16.18
N PRO A 27 -6.12 -13.40 17.05
CA PRO A 27 -5.87 -12.14 17.77
C PRO A 27 -4.68 -12.21 18.76
N GLU A 28 -4.21 -13.41 19.09
CA GLU A 28 -3.03 -13.65 19.91
C GLU A 28 -1.71 -13.34 19.19
N LEU A 29 -1.71 -13.33 17.85
CA LEU A 29 -0.51 -13.07 17.05
C LEU A 29 -0.11 -11.60 17.10
N LYS A 30 1.17 -11.34 17.35
CA LYS A 30 1.78 -10.03 17.21
C LYS A 30 2.16 -9.80 15.76
N VAL A 31 1.31 -9.09 15.03
CA VAL A 31 1.51 -8.75 13.62
C VAL A 31 2.14 -7.37 13.48
N ALA A 32 3.16 -7.24 12.63
CA ALA A 32 3.71 -5.95 12.19
C ALA A 32 3.52 -5.77 10.69
N VAL A 33 3.15 -4.56 10.27
CA VAL A 33 3.09 -4.16 8.85
C VAL A 33 4.08 -3.03 8.62
N PHE A 34 4.97 -3.19 7.65
CA PHE A 34 5.94 -2.17 7.26
C PHE A 34 5.68 -1.72 5.82
N GLU A 35 5.77 -0.42 5.59
CA GLU A 35 5.57 0.20 4.28
C GLU A 35 6.72 1.18 4.00
N ALA A 36 7.25 1.14 2.78
CA ALA A 36 8.38 1.98 2.37
C ALA A 36 7.94 3.43 2.03
N GLY A 37 6.67 3.61 1.66
CA GLY A 37 6.09 4.91 1.40
C GLY A 37 5.48 5.59 2.62
N ASN A 38 4.64 6.59 2.36
CA ASN A 38 4.05 7.44 3.38
C ASN A 38 2.60 7.03 3.74
N PRO A 39 2.09 7.48 4.91
CA PRO A 39 0.65 7.55 5.17
C PRO A 39 -0.10 8.29 4.06
N LEU A 40 -1.36 7.93 3.83
CA LEU A 40 -2.15 8.38 2.68
C LEU A 40 -2.20 9.92 2.57
N GLU A 41 -2.41 10.61 3.69
CA GLU A 41 -2.49 12.07 3.78
C GLU A 41 -1.18 12.79 3.40
N LYS A 42 -0.06 12.07 3.41
CA LYS A 42 1.27 12.56 3.00
C LYS A 42 1.69 12.05 1.62
N ARG A 43 0.87 11.25 0.93
CA ARG A 43 1.17 10.77 -0.43
C ARG A 43 0.84 11.87 -1.44
N LYS A 44 1.89 12.55 -1.94
CA LYS A 44 1.75 13.58 -2.98
C LYS A 44 2.72 13.34 -4.13
N CYS A 45 2.18 13.10 -5.32
CA CYS A 45 2.99 13.11 -6.54
C CYS A 45 3.30 14.57 -6.93
N PRO A 46 4.55 14.92 -7.28
CA PRO A 46 4.90 16.29 -7.66
C PRO A 46 4.34 16.71 -9.02
N ILE A 47 3.84 15.75 -9.83
CA ILE A 47 3.19 16.04 -11.11
C ILE A 47 1.95 16.90 -10.84
N ASP A 48 1.95 18.12 -11.38
CA ASP A 48 0.89 19.11 -11.21
C ASP A 48 0.30 19.57 -12.56
N GLY A 49 0.84 19.06 -13.68
CA GLY A 49 0.44 19.42 -15.05
C GLY A 49 0.89 20.82 -15.50
N LYS A 50 1.50 21.61 -14.62
CA LYS A 50 1.94 22.99 -14.88
C LYS A 50 3.46 23.10 -14.84
N LYS A 51 4.06 22.94 -13.65
CA LYS A 51 5.50 23.00 -13.41
C LYS A 51 6.14 21.65 -13.69
N VAL A 52 5.53 20.58 -13.19
CA VAL A 52 5.99 19.20 -13.40
C VAL A 52 4.96 18.51 -14.28
N LYS A 53 5.30 18.39 -15.57
CA LYS A 53 4.38 17.87 -16.60
C LYS A 53 4.46 16.35 -16.78
N SER A 54 5.52 15.72 -16.29
CA SER A 54 5.79 14.30 -16.47
C SER A 54 6.45 13.69 -15.24
N CYS A 55 6.49 12.35 -15.19
CA CYS A 55 7.15 11.62 -14.11
C CYS A 55 8.62 12.01 -13.99
N ILE A 56 9.09 12.21 -12.75
CA ILE A 56 10.48 12.56 -12.43
C ILE A 56 11.25 11.41 -11.76
N ASN A 57 10.68 10.20 -11.73
CA ASN A 57 11.27 9.01 -11.10
C ASN A 57 11.72 9.25 -9.65
N CYS A 58 10.79 9.71 -8.80
CA CYS A 58 11.03 9.90 -7.37
C CYS A 58 11.67 8.65 -6.74
N LYS A 59 12.61 8.85 -5.81
CA LYS A 59 13.25 7.75 -5.04
C LYS A 59 12.22 6.79 -4.43
N THR A 60 11.15 7.34 -3.87
CA THR A 60 9.95 6.60 -3.47
C THR A 60 8.76 7.25 -4.16
N CYS A 61 8.10 6.50 -5.05
CA CYS A 61 6.97 7.02 -5.81
C CYS A 61 5.70 7.05 -4.96
N ALA A 62 5.17 8.24 -4.68
CA ALA A 62 3.93 8.38 -3.90
C ALA A 62 2.71 7.72 -4.55
N ILE A 63 2.71 7.50 -5.88
CA ILE A 63 1.63 6.78 -6.58
C ILE A 63 1.71 5.28 -6.32
N MET A 64 2.91 4.70 -6.34
CA MET A 64 3.11 3.25 -6.25
C MET A 64 3.27 2.75 -4.81
N SER A 65 3.86 3.57 -3.93
CA SER A 65 4.26 3.19 -2.58
C SER A 65 3.58 4.07 -1.53
N GLY A 66 3.33 3.51 -0.36
CA GLY A 66 2.59 4.12 0.74
C GLY A 66 1.33 3.33 1.11
N PHE A 67 0.64 3.77 2.17
CA PHE A 67 -0.57 3.12 2.65
C PHE A 67 -1.65 3.08 1.56
N GLY A 68 -2.21 1.90 1.29
CA GLY A 68 -3.13 1.62 0.17
C GLY A 68 -2.43 1.18 -1.12
N GLY A 69 -1.10 1.19 -1.19
CA GLY A 69 -0.32 0.77 -2.35
C GLY A 69 -0.68 1.53 -3.63
N ALA A 70 -0.49 0.89 -4.79
CA ALA A 70 -0.83 1.48 -6.09
C ALA A 70 -2.34 1.74 -6.28
N GLY A 71 -3.20 1.01 -5.56
CA GLY A 71 -4.65 1.16 -5.65
C GLY A 71 -5.19 2.49 -5.08
N ALA A 72 -4.43 3.19 -4.23
CA ALA A 72 -4.91 4.43 -3.60
C ALA A 72 -5.13 5.59 -4.58
N PHE A 73 -4.42 5.57 -5.72
CA PHE A 73 -4.55 6.59 -6.78
C PHE A 73 -5.06 5.98 -8.09
N SER A 74 -5.67 4.79 -8.04
CA SER A 74 -6.38 4.24 -9.18
C SER A 74 -7.83 4.73 -9.19
N ASP A 75 -8.54 4.40 -10.27
CA ASP A 75 -9.99 4.57 -10.37
C ASP A 75 -10.77 3.54 -9.52
N GLY A 76 -10.08 2.69 -8.75
CA GLY A 76 -10.70 1.70 -7.87
C GLY A 76 -11.48 0.62 -8.62
N LYS A 77 -11.27 0.44 -9.94
CA LYS A 77 -11.98 -0.58 -10.70
C LYS A 77 -11.51 -1.96 -10.30
N TYR A 78 -12.46 -2.79 -9.91
CA TYR A 78 -12.23 -4.21 -9.70
C TYR A 78 -12.50 -4.94 -11.02
N ASN A 79 -11.47 -5.53 -11.61
CA ASN A 79 -11.61 -6.31 -12.83
C ASN A 79 -12.26 -7.65 -12.49
N ILE A 80 -13.59 -7.73 -12.62
CA ILE A 80 -14.32 -9.00 -12.56
C ILE A 80 -14.19 -9.65 -13.94
N THR A 81 -13.07 -10.33 -14.16
CA THR A 81 -12.92 -11.26 -15.28
C THR A 81 -12.18 -12.51 -14.79
N ASN A 82 -12.53 -13.65 -15.38
CA ASN A 82 -11.81 -14.90 -15.17
C ASN A 82 -10.56 -15.00 -16.06
N ASP A 83 -10.28 -13.99 -16.89
CA ASP A 83 -9.15 -13.98 -17.84
C ASP A 83 -7.80 -13.67 -17.18
N PHE A 84 -7.79 -13.25 -15.91
CA PHE A 84 -6.56 -12.97 -15.18
C PHE A 84 -6.58 -13.61 -13.79
N GLY A 85 -5.58 -14.48 -13.54
CA GLY A 85 -5.34 -15.24 -12.31
C GLY A 85 -4.16 -16.19 -12.53
#